data_AF-A0A5Q6RP74-F1
#
_entry.id   AF-A0A5Q6RP74-F1
#
_cell.length_a   1.000
_cell.length_b   1.000
_cell.length_c   1.000
_cell.angle_alpha   90.00
_cell.angle_beta   90.00
_cell.angle_gamma   90.00
#
_symmetry.space_group_name_H-M   'P 1'
#
loop_
_entity.id
_entity.type
_entity.pdbx_description
1 polymer ?
#
loop_
_entity_poly.entity_id
_entity_poly.type
_entity_poly.pdbx_seq_one_letter_code
_entity_poly.pdbx_strand_id
1 'polypeptide(L)'
;MGPPGTQTSGSPLPDAWKASEVPSNAVKEPMGTSLPARLALVPSGRRDLPPMPSQESDRALALGTALVAVHDELRTHLDRLVDAFDSPDSDSAAPLLPRSLRQHCLAFCTAVTQHHSSEDRTAFPALAAVVPELAPVLAELEHDHTLVAHLLGRIEHLASEAADADHSAHERLRGEVAGLASVLESHLRWEERRIVDALGRLDGATLPAAEMFGWAPK
;
A
#
# COMPACT_ATOMS: atom_id res chain seq x y z
N MET A 1 -10.57 36.05 -31.38
CA MET A 1 -10.24 34.61 -31.19
C MET A 1 -9.03 34.49 -30.28
N GLY A 2 -9.23 34.01 -29.06
CA GLY A 2 -8.18 33.46 -28.20
C GLY A 2 -8.64 32.07 -27.72
N PRO A 3 -7.74 31.11 -27.46
CA PRO A 3 -8.16 29.75 -27.12
C PRO A 3 -8.76 29.70 -25.69
N PRO A 4 -9.74 28.82 -25.43
CA PRO A 4 -10.27 28.63 -24.09
C PRO A 4 -9.28 27.83 -23.24
N GLY A 5 -8.94 28.36 -22.06
CA GLY A 5 -8.15 27.67 -21.06
C GLY A 5 -8.94 26.52 -20.42
N THR A 6 -8.34 25.34 -20.40
CA THR A 6 -8.83 24.18 -19.67
C THR A 6 -8.58 24.38 -18.18
N GLN A 7 -9.64 24.63 -17.41
CA GLN A 7 -9.61 24.50 -15.95
C GLN A 7 -9.93 23.04 -15.60
N THR A 8 -8.90 22.30 -15.17
CA THR A 8 -9.08 21.00 -14.51
C THR A 8 -9.49 21.25 -13.05
N SER A 9 -10.79 21.20 -12.79
CA SER A 9 -11.31 21.18 -11.42
C SER A 9 -11.10 19.78 -10.83
N GLY A 10 -9.95 19.57 -10.18
CA GLY A 10 -9.73 18.42 -9.32
C GLY A 10 -10.56 18.58 -8.06
N SER A 11 -11.60 17.75 -7.91
CA SER A 11 -12.30 17.64 -6.62
C SER A 11 -11.36 17.00 -5.60
N PRO A 12 -11.23 17.53 -4.38
CA PRO A 12 -10.37 16.94 -3.36
C PRO A 12 -10.91 15.58 -2.91
N LEU A 13 -10.01 14.61 -2.74
CA LEU A 13 -10.29 13.29 -2.17
C LEU A 13 -10.83 13.41 -0.73
N PRO A 14 -11.70 12.49 -0.29
CA PRO A 14 -12.15 12.42 1.10
C PRO A 14 -10.98 12.19 2.06
N ASP A 15 -11.04 12.82 3.24
CA ASP A 15 -9.95 12.87 4.23
C ASP A 15 -9.41 11.50 4.68
N ALA A 16 -10.22 10.43 4.52
CA ALA A 16 -9.81 9.05 4.81
C ALA A 16 -8.61 8.57 3.98
N TRP A 17 -8.39 9.13 2.78
CA TRP A 17 -7.31 8.71 1.87
C TRP A 17 -5.99 9.49 2.06
N LYS A 18 -6.00 10.57 2.85
CA LYS A 18 -4.79 11.35 3.16
C LYS A 18 -4.04 10.83 4.38
N ALA A 19 -4.69 9.99 5.19
CA ALA A 19 -4.21 9.59 6.50
C ALA A 19 -3.39 8.29 6.45
N SER A 20 -2.33 8.26 5.65
CA SER A 20 -1.20 7.36 5.88
C SER A 20 -0.01 8.12 6.51
N GLU A 21 -0.30 9.18 7.27
CA GLU A 21 0.66 9.74 8.24
C GLU A 21 0.79 8.76 9.40
N VAL A 22 1.95 8.11 9.49
CA VAL A 22 2.33 7.26 10.62
C VAL A 22 2.26 8.10 11.91
N PRO A 23 1.42 7.76 12.90
CA PRO A 23 1.28 8.57 14.10
C PRO A 23 2.55 8.49 14.96
N SER A 24 3.21 9.64 15.12
CA SER A 24 4.34 9.85 16.02
C SER A 24 3.87 9.97 17.47
N ASN A 25 3.35 8.88 18.07
CA ASN A 25 3.42 8.68 19.53
C ASN A 25 2.88 7.30 19.96
N ALA A 26 3.77 6.39 20.36
CA ALA A 26 3.40 5.27 21.24
C ALA A 26 4.64 4.68 21.94
N VAL A 27 5.22 5.43 22.88
CA VAL A 27 5.95 4.81 24.01
C VAL A 27 5.31 5.33 25.29
N LYS A 28 4.46 4.53 25.91
CA LYS A 28 4.09 4.68 27.32
C LYS A 28 4.97 3.74 28.13
N GLU A 29 5.89 4.33 28.87
CA GLU A 29 6.69 3.67 29.92
C GLU A 29 5.80 3.03 31.00
N PRO A 30 6.08 1.79 31.45
CA PRO A 30 5.43 1.22 32.63
C PRO A 30 6.15 1.66 33.91
N MET A 31 5.38 2.27 34.81
CA MET A 31 5.81 2.69 36.15
C MET A 31 5.37 1.65 37.19
N GLY A 32 6.29 1.25 38.09
CA GLY A 32 5.94 0.80 39.45
C GLY A 32 6.29 -0.64 39.85
N THR A 33 7.36 -0.75 40.63
CA THR A 33 7.96 -1.91 41.31
C THR A 33 7.19 -2.42 42.55
N SER A 34 7.37 -3.70 42.90
CA SER A 34 7.89 -4.13 44.22
C SER A 34 7.97 -5.67 44.36
N LEU A 35 9.14 -6.21 44.71
CA LEU A 35 9.35 -7.44 45.51
C LEU A 35 10.82 -7.47 46.03
N PRO A 36 11.11 -8.14 47.17
CA PRO A 36 12.24 -7.80 48.03
C PRO A 36 13.55 -8.51 47.68
N ALA A 37 14.63 -7.92 48.19
CA ALA A 37 16.01 -8.33 48.07
C ALA A 37 16.28 -9.77 48.57
N ARG A 38 16.90 -10.56 47.70
CA ARG A 38 17.78 -11.67 48.11
C ARG A 38 19.13 -11.52 47.42
N LEU A 39 20.16 -11.35 48.25
CA LEU A 39 21.56 -11.30 47.87
C LEU A 39 21.98 -12.68 47.33
N ALA A 40 22.13 -12.80 46.02
CA ALA A 40 22.84 -13.90 45.39
C ALA A 40 24.06 -13.32 44.68
N LEU A 41 25.24 -13.74 45.14
CA LEU A 41 26.52 -13.43 44.52
C LEU A 41 26.57 -14.08 43.13
N VAL A 42 26.48 -13.27 42.06
CA VAL A 42 26.64 -13.71 40.67
C VAL A 42 28.09 -13.44 40.25
N PRO A 43 28.81 -14.39 39.64
CA PRO A 43 30.17 -14.17 39.15
C PRO A 43 30.16 -13.24 37.93
N SER A 44 31.15 -12.35 37.86
CA SER A 44 31.37 -11.41 36.75
C SER A 44 31.57 -12.13 35.42
N GLY A 45 30.47 -12.36 34.69
CA GLY A 45 30.47 -12.55 33.25
C GLY A 45 29.81 -11.33 32.61
N ARG A 46 30.47 -10.71 31.63
CA ARG A 46 29.80 -9.73 30.75
C ARG A 46 28.57 -10.40 30.16
N ARG A 47 27.39 -9.91 30.50
CA ARG A 47 26.21 -10.16 29.66
C ARG A 47 26.43 -9.27 28.44
N ASP A 48 26.79 -9.86 27.31
CA ASP A 48 26.66 -9.18 26.03
C ASP A 48 25.16 -8.92 25.85
N LEU A 49 24.75 -7.69 26.14
CA LEU A 49 23.41 -7.22 25.82
C LEU A 49 23.31 -7.25 24.30
N PRO A 50 22.25 -7.84 23.71
CA PRO A 50 22.07 -7.78 22.26
C PRO A 50 22.14 -6.31 21.81
N PRO A 51 22.79 -6.02 20.67
CA PRO A 51 22.87 -4.64 20.18
C PRO A 51 21.45 -4.07 20.07
N MET A 52 21.25 -2.88 20.63
CA MET A 52 19.99 -2.17 20.47
C MET A 52 19.78 -1.86 18.98
N PRO A 53 18.58 -2.02 18.44
CA PRO A 53 18.31 -1.68 17.04
C PRO A 53 18.66 -0.21 16.79
N SER A 54 19.27 0.08 15.65
CA SER A 54 19.55 1.45 15.24
C SER A 54 18.25 2.15 14.82
N GLN A 55 18.21 3.48 14.91
CA GLN A 55 17.08 4.27 14.39
C GLN A 55 16.78 3.99 12.90
N GLU A 56 17.78 3.51 12.16
CA GLU A 56 17.67 3.12 10.75
C GLU A 56 16.97 1.77 10.59
N SER A 57 17.29 0.79 11.45
CA SER A 57 16.59 -0.49 11.53
C SER A 57 15.12 -0.30 11.92
N ASP A 58 14.84 0.58 12.90
CA ASP A 58 13.48 0.94 13.30
C ASP A 58 12.68 1.56 12.13
N ARG A 59 13.33 2.40 11.32
CA ARG A 59 12.70 3.00 10.13
C ARG A 59 12.43 1.98 9.03
N ALA A 60 13.36 1.05 8.77
CA ALA A 60 13.17 0.00 7.78
C ALA A 60 12.00 -0.93 8.16
N LEU A 61 11.91 -1.31 9.43
CA LEU A 61 10.79 -2.09 9.97
C LEU A 61 9.46 -1.33 9.87
N ALA A 62 9.45 -0.04 10.20
CA ALA A 62 8.26 0.80 10.07
C ALA A 62 7.78 0.91 8.61
N LEU A 63 8.71 1.02 7.65
CA LEU A 63 8.39 1.06 6.22
C LEU A 63 7.78 -0.28 5.76
N GLY A 64 8.39 -1.41 6.12
CA GLY A 64 7.84 -2.72 5.77
C GLY A 64 6.45 -2.95 6.38
N THR A 65 6.24 -2.49 7.61
CA THR A 65 4.92 -2.55 8.28
C THR A 65 3.89 -1.68 7.58
N ALA A 66 4.27 -0.47 7.17
CA ALA A 66 3.38 0.45 6.46
C ALA A 66 2.96 -0.10 5.09
N LEU A 67 3.88 -0.73 4.35
CA LEU A 67 3.60 -1.38 3.07
C LEU A 67 2.55 -2.49 3.22
N VAL A 68 2.76 -3.42 4.16
CA VAL A 68 1.81 -4.51 4.42
C VAL A 68 0.44 -3.96 4.82
N ALA A 69 0.40 -2.91 5.65
CA ALA A 69 -0.85 -2.31 6.09
C ALA A 69 -1.68 -1.71 4.95
N VAL A 70 -1.05 -0.97 4.02
CA VAL A 70 -1.77 -0.43 2.85
C VAL A 70 -2.24 -1.55 1.92
N HIS A 71 -1.45 -2.61 1.76
CA HIS A 71 -1.86 -3.77 0.95
C HIS A 71 -3.05 -4.52 1.55
N ASP A 72 -3.10 -4.70 2.86
CA ASP A 72 -4.24 -5.32 3.53
C ASP A 72 -5.53 -4.49 3.39
N GLU A 73 -5.42 -3.16 3.39
CA GLU A 73 -6.54 -2.28 3.09
C GLU A 73 -7.00 -2.44 1.64
N LEU A 74 -6.08 -2.48 0.67
CA LEU A 74 -6.41 -2.73 -0.74
C LEU A 74 -7.10 -4.09 -0.93
N ARG A 75 -6.59 -5.16 -0.30
CA ARG A 75 -7.25 -6.49 -0.30
C ARG A 75 -8.67 -6.40 0.23
N THR A 76 -8.85 -5.77 1.39
CA THR A 76 -10.16 -5.61 2.02
C THR A 76 -11.16 -4.88 1.12
N HIS A 77 -10.71 -3.84 0.42
CA HIS A 77 -11.57 -3.10 -0.52
C HIS A 77 -11.92 -3.90 -1.77
N LEU A 78 -10.97 -4.68 -2.29
CA LEU A 78 -11.18 -5.55 -3.43
C LEU A 78 -12.13 -6.70 -3.12
N ASP A 79 -11.98 -7.34 -1.96
CA ASP A 79 -12.90 -8.39 -1.51
C ASP A 79 -14.33 -7.86 -1.40
N ARG A 80 -14.51 -6.66 -0.84
CA ARG A 80 -15.82 -6.00 -0.79
C ARG A 80 -16.40 -5.70 -2.17
N LEU A 81 -15.56 -5.40 -3.17
CA LEU A 81 -16.01 -5.23 -4.55
C LEU A 81 -16.49 -6.54 -5.13
N VAL A 82 -15.70 -7.61 -4.99
CA VAL A 82 -16.05 -8.95 -5.45
C VAL A 82 -17.36 -9.42 -4.81
N ASP A 83 -17.47 -9.32 -3.48
CA ASP A 83 -18.69 -9.68 -2.74
C ASP A 83 -19.91 -8.88 -3.21
N ALA A 84 -19.74 -7.60 -3.53
CA ALA A 84 -20.83 -6.76 -4.01
C ALA A 84 -21.33 -7.17 -5.39
N PHE A 85 -20.45 -7.66 -6.27
CA PHE A 85 -20.86 -8.25 -7.56
C PHE A 85 -21.57 -9.60 -7.36
N ASP A 86 -21.20 -10.34 -6.33
CA ASP A 86 -21.70 -11.69 -6.03
C ASP A 86 -22.99 -11.70 -5.20
N SER A 87 -23.37 -10.56 -4.62
CA SER A 87 -24.56 -10.41 -3.80
C SER A 87 -25.85 -10.75 -4.58
N PRO A 88 -26.82 -11.45 -3.97
CA PRO A 88 -28.11 -11.73 -4.60
C PRO A 88 -28.94 -10.46 -4.89
N ASP A 89 -28.66 -9.35 -4.19
CA ASP A 89 -29.25 -8.04 -4.44
C ASP A 89 -28.61 -7.32 -5.64
N SER A 90 -27.44 -7.80 -6.09
CA SER A 90 -26.89 -7.52 -7.40
C SER A 90 -27.67 -8.37 -8.40
N ASP A 91 -28.97 -8.09 -8.52
CA ASP A 91 -29.85 -8.83 -9.42
C ASP A 91 -29.25 -8.73 -10.82
N SER A 92 -28.74 -9.85 -11.34
CA SER A 92 -28.11 -9.89 -12.64
C SER A 92 -29.13 -9.51 -13.73
N ALA A 93 -30.44 -9.62 -13.45
CA ALA A 93 -31.49 -9.13 -14.34
C ALA A 93 -31.72 -7.61 -14.28
N ALA A 94 -31.17 -6.90 -13.27
CA ALA A 94 -31.29 -5.45 -13.17
C ALA A 94 -30.53 -4.78 -14.33
N PRO A 95 -31.19 -3.90 -15.09
CA PRO A 95 -30.61 -3.36 -16.31
C PRO A 95 -29.47 -2.38 -16.09
N LEU A 96 -29.13 -1.99 -14.86
CA LEU A 96 -28.12 -0.96 -14.56
C LEU A 96 -27.28 -1.34 -13.32
N LEU A 97 -25.99 -1.00 -13.36
CA LEU A 97 -25.07 -1.17 -12.22
C LEU A 97 -25.43 -0.20 -11.08
N PRO A 98 -25.52 -0.66 -9.81
CA PRO A 98 -25.76 0.22 -8.67
C PRO A 98 -24.73 1.34 -8.60
N ARG A 99 -25.18 2.59 -8.42
CA ARG A 99 -24.31 3.77 -8.36
C ARG A 99 -23.20 3.63 -7.32
N SER A 100 -23.51 3.06 -6.15
CA SER A 100 -22.54 2.81 -5.07
C SER A 100 -21.44 1.85 -5.50
N LEU A 101 -21.78 0.75 -6.18
CA LEU A 101 -20.82 -0.22 -6.69
C LEU A 101 -19.92 0.41 -7.76
N ARG A 102 -20.49 1.18 -8.68
CA ARG A 102 -19.72 1.95 -9.66
C ARG A 102 -18.72 2.91 -9.00
N GLN A 103 -19.17 3.67 -8.01
CA GLN A 103 -18.32 4.61 -7.28
C GLN A 103 -17.20 3.90 -6.53
N HIS A 104 -17.50 2.74 -5.92
CA HIS A 104 -16.48 1.92 -5.26
C HIS A 104 -15.44 1.40 -6.26
N CYS A 105 -15.84 0.92 -7.44
CA CYS A 105 -14.91 0.48 -8.48
C CYS A 105 -13.94 1.60 -8.88
N LEU A 106 -14.46 2.79 -9.20
CA LEU A 106 -13.64 3.92 -9.63
C LEU A 106 -12.71 4.43 -8.53
N ALA A 107 -13.19 4.44 -7.28
CA ALA A 107 -12.37 4.80 -6.12
C ALA A 107 -11.22 3.80 -5.92
N PHE A 108 -11.51 2.50 -6.05
CA PHE A 108 -10.50 1.45 -5.97
C PHE A 108 -9.45 1.53 -7.09
N CYS A 109 -9.87 1.84 -8.33
CA CYS A 109 -8.91 2.03 -9.42
C CYS A 109 -7.99 3.24 -9.17
N THR A 110 -8.55 4.35 -8.68
CA THR A 110 -7.77 5.54 -8.30
C THR A 110 -6.76 5.21 -7.19
N ALA A 111 -7.22 4.45 -6.20
CA ALA A 111 -6.44 4.02 -5.05
C ALA A 111 -5.18 3.23 -5.43
N VAL A 112 -5.36 2.14 -6.18
CA VAL A 112 -4.24 1.29 -6.63
C VAL A 112 -3.31 2.06 -7.56
N THR A 113 -3.86 2.89 -8.46
CA THR A 113 -3.05 3.72 -9.36
C THR A 113 -2.14 4.66 -8.59
N GLN A 114 -2.66 5.33 -7.55
CA GLN A 114 -1.86 6.25 -6.74
C GLN A 114 -0.80 5.51 -5.92
N HIS A 115 -1.15 4.36 -5.34
CA HIS A 115 -0.25 3.50 -4.60
C HIS A 115 0.96 3.08 -5.46
N HIS A 116 0.72 2.40 -6.58
CA HIS A 116 1.80 1.94 -7.49
C HIS A 116 2.60 3.11 -8.08
N SER A 117 1.93 4.22 -8.43
CA SER A 117 2.64 5.42 -8.92
C SER A 117 3.58 6.02 -7.88
N SER A 118 3.24 5.91 -6.59
CA SER A 118 4.10 6.35 -5.49
C SER A 118 5.30 5.42 -5.35
N GLU A 119 5.09 4.11 -5.45
CA GLU A 119 6.16 3.12 -5.39
C GLU A 119 7.18 3.32 -6.51
N ASP A 120 6.71 3.34 -7.77
CA ASP A 120 7.56 3.51 -8.95
C ASP A 120 8.39 4.80 -8.91
N ARG A 121 7.77 5.90 -8.47
CA ARG A 121 8.39 7.23 -8.56
C ARG A 121 9.21 7.61 -7.34
N THR A 122 9.00 6.95 -6.20
CA THR A 122 9.60 7.37 -4.93
C THR A 122 10.20 6.21 -4.15
N ALA A 123 9.43 5.18 -3.82
CA ALA A 123 9.89 4.12 -2.92
C ALA A 123 10.94 3.24 -3.59
N PHE A 124 10.68 2.77 -4.81
CA PHE A 124 11.59 1.87 -5.53
C PHE A 124 12.94 2.55 -5.85
N PRO A 125 13.01 3.79 -6.36
CA PRO A 125 14.29 4.47 -6.54
C PRO A 125 15.08 4.63 -5.24
N ALA A 126 14.40 4.95 -4.12
CA ALA A 126 15.05 5.10 -2.83
C ALA A 126 15.58 3.76 -2.30
N LEU A 127 14.82 2.68 -2.47
CA LEU A 127 15.25 1.33 -2.09
C LEU A 127 16.42 0.85 -2.95
N ALA A 128 16.39 1.08 -4.26
CA ALA A 128 17.49 0.69 -5.17
C ALA A 128 18.81 1.41 -4.83
N ALA A 129 18.74 2.63 -4.32
CA ALA A 129 19.93 3.38 -3.89
C ALA A 129 20.59 2.78 -2.64
N VAL A 130 19.79 2.16 -1.77
CA VAL A 130 20.22 1.60 -0.48
C VAL A 130 20.53 0.10 -0.59
N VAL A 131 19.78 -0.62 -1.42
CA VAL A 131 19.86 -2.06 -1.65
C VAL A 131 19.99 -2.32 -3.16
N PRO A 132 21.16 -2.06 -3.77
CA PRO A 132 21.33 -2.16 -5.22
C PRO A 132 21.04 -3.56 -5.80
N GLU A 133 21.22 -4.61 -5.00
CA GLU A 133 20.89 -5.98 -5.37
C GLU A 133 19.38 -6.23 -5.56
N LEU A 134 18.53 -5.35 -5.05
CA LEU A 134 17.08 -5.42 -5.22
C LEU A 134 16.61 -4.83 -6.56
N ALA A 135 17.47 -4.08 -7.28
CA ALA A 135 17.07 -3.41 -8.52
C ALA A 135 16.41 -4.34 -9.57
N PRO A 136 16.86 -5.58 -9.81
CA PRO A 136 16.17 -6.49 -10.73
C PRO A 136 14.74 -6.83 -10.28
N VAL A 137 14.53 -6.95 -8.96
CA VAL A 137 13.21 -7.22 -8.37
C VAL A 137 12.28 -6.03 -8.54
N LEU A 138 12.77 -4.81 -8.31
CA LEU A 138 11.98 -3.60 -8.48
C LEU A 138 11.55 -3.43 -9.94
N ALA A 139 12.43 -3.76 -10.90
CA ALA A 139 12.06 -3.76 -12.31
C ALA A 139 11.00 -4.82 -12.68
N GLU A 140 10.99 -5.98 -12.01
CA GLU A 140 9.90 -6.96 -12.13
C GLU A 140 8.57 -6.37 -11.61
N LEU A 141 8.60 -5.69 -10.45
CA LEU A 141 7.41 -5.07 -9.85
C LEU A 141 6.86 -3.91 -10.72
N GLU A 142 7.72 -3.05 -11.26
CA GLU A 142 7.32 -1.99 -12.22
C GLU A 142 6.66 -2.58 -13.48
N HIS A 143 7.13 -3.74 -13.94
CA HIS A 143 6.49 -4.44 -15.05
C HIS A 143 5.08 -4.93 -14.66
N ASP A 144 4.94 -5.54 -13.47
CA ASP A 144 3.63 -5.93 -12.94
C ASP A 144 2.69 -4.73 -12.80
N HIS A 145 3.19 -3.56 -12.35
CA HIS A 145 2.41 -2.33 -12.25
C HIS A 145 1.84 -1.90 -13.60
N THR A 146 2.62 -2.06 -14.68
CA THR A 146 2.14 -1.77 -16.04
C THR A 146 0.97 -2.69 -16.42
N LEU A 147 1.05 -3.99 -16.08
CA LEU A 147 -0.04 -4.94 -16.31
C LEU A 147 -1.29 -4.60 -15.48
N VAL A 148 -1.11 -4.29 -14.20
CA VAL A 148 -2.21 -3.87 -13.31
C VAL A 148 -2.86 -2.60 -13.84
N ALA A 149 -2.08 -1.58 -14.24
CA ALA A 149 -2.60 -0.33 -14.79
C ALA A 149 -3.47 -0.55 -16.04
N HIS A 150 -3.10 -1.50 -16.91
CA HIS A 150 -3.93 -1.87 -18.06
C HIS A 150 -5.28 -2.48 -17.65
N LEU A 151 -5.31 -3.33 -16.62
CA LEU A 151 -6.55 -3.91 -16.08
C LEU A 151 -7.42 -2.84 -15.43
N LEU A 152 -6.83 -1.95 -14.62
CA LEU A 152 -7.52 -0.83 -14.00
C LEU A 152 -8.17 0.08 -15.05
N GLY A 153 -7.46 0.48 -16.10
CA GLY A 153 -8.02 1.33 -17.15
C GLY A 153 -9.19 0.70 -17.89
N ARG A 154 -9.17 -0.63 -18.09
CA ARG A 154 -10.32 -1.35 -18.66
C ARG A 154 -11.52 -1.37 -17.71
N ILE A 155 -11.29 -1.57 -16.41
CA ILE A 155 -12.35 -1.54 -15.38
C ILE A 155 -12.95 -0.14 -15.27
N GLU A 156 -12.14 0.92 -15.27
CA GLU A 156 -12.60 2.31 -15.24
C GLU A 156 -13.47 2.65 -16.44
N HIS A 157 -13.07 2.21 -17.63
CA HIS A 157 -13.84 2.39 -18.86
C HIS A 157 -15.21 1.69 -18.76
N LEU A 158 -15.22 0.40 -18.43
CA LEU A 158 -16.46 -0.38 -18.27
C LEU A 158 -17.37 0.20 -17.18
N ALA A 159 -16.81 0.58 -16.03
CA ALA A 159 -17.56 1.18 -14.94
C ALA A 159 -18.17 2.53 -15.33
N SER A 160 -17.47 3.32 -16.16
CA SER A 160 -17.98 4.61 -16.66
C SER A 160 -19.12 4.44 -17.65
N GLU A 161 -19.07 3.43 -18.51
CA GLU A 161 -20.13 3.10 -19.48
C GLU A 161 -21.34 2.41 -18.83
N ALA A 162 -21.15 1.73 -17.70
CA ALA A 162 -22.20 0.98 -16.99
C ALA A 162 -23.37 1.83 -16.46
N ALA A 163 -23.32 3.16 -16.60
CA ALA A 163 -24.44 4.04 -16.26
C ALA A 163 -25.66 3.87 -17.20
N ASP A 164 -25.42 3.42 -18.44
CA ASP A 164 -26.44 3.27 -19.50
C ASP A 164 -26.44 1.87 -20.13
N ALA A 165 -25.65 0.93 -19.58
CA ALA A 165 -25.33 -0.33 -20.22
C ALA A 165 -26.20 -1.51 -19.74
N ASP A 166 -26.40 -2.48 -20.62
CA ASP A 166 -27.21 -3.68 -20.37
C ASP A 166 -26.52 -4.70 -19.43
N HIS A 167 -27.24 -5.80 -19.13
CA HIS A 167 -26.76 -6.90 -18.30
C HIS A 167 -25.38 -7.46 -18.75
N SER A 168 -25.09 -7.46 -20.07
CA SER A 168 -23.82 -7.99 -20.57
C SER A 168 -22.62 -7.14 -20.13
N ALA A 169 -22.82 -5.83 -19.93
CA ALA A 169 -21.77 -4.94 -19.43
C ALA A 169 -21.46 -5.19 -17.96
N HIS A 170 -22.48 -5.52 -17.17
CA HIS A 170 -22.31 -5.90 -15.77
C HIS A 170 -21.46 -7.18 -15.66
N GLU A 171 -21.80 -8.24 -16.39
CA GLU A 171 -21.02 -9.49 -16.39
C GLU A 171 -19.56 -9.29 -16.85
N ARG A 172 -19.33 -8.44 -17.85
CA ARG A 172 -17.97 -8.07 -18.27
C ARG A 172 -17.21 -7.39 -17.13
N LEU A 173 -17.79 -6.37 -16.50
CA LEU A 173 -17.14 -5.65 -15.40
C LEU A 173 -16.83 -6.59 -14.23
N ARG A 174 -17.78 -7.46 -13.87
CA ARG A 174 -17.59 -8.49 -12.84
C ARG A 174 -16.40 -9.39 -13.17
N GLY A 175 -16.32 -9.89 -14.40
CA GLY A 175 -15.22 -10.73 -14.86
C GLY A 175 -13.86 -10.02 -14.77
N GLU A 176 -13.80 -8.74 -15.13
CA GLU A 176 -12.55 -7.97 -15.04
C GLU A 176 -12.13 -7.67 -13.60
N VAL A 177 -13.07 -7.40 -12.70
CA VAL A 177 -12.78 -7.22 -11.27
C VAL A 177 -12.27 -8.53 -10.66
N ALA A 178 -12.87 -9.67 -11.00
CA ALA A 178 -12.38 -10.98 -10.54
C ALA A 178 -10.98 -11.31 -11.09
N GLY A 179 -10.72 -10.95 -12.36
CA GLY A 179 -9.40 -11.07 -12.97
C GLY A 179 -8.35 -10.21 -12.26
N LEU A 180 -8.68 -8.94 -12.01
CA LEU A 180 -7.84 -8.03 -11.23
C LEU A 180 -7.55 -8.59 -9.84
N ALA A 181 -8.55 -9.15 -9.15
CA ALA A 181 -8.37 -9.74 -7.82
C ALA A 181 -7.31 -10.84 -7.81
N SER A 182 -7.32 -11.74 -8.79
CA SER A 182 -6.30 -12.79 -8.89
C SER A 182 -4.89 -12.23 -9.17
N VAL A 183 -4.79 -11.25 -10.06
CA VAL A 183 -3.50 -10.64 -10.44
C VAL A 183 -2.93 -9.83 -9.27
N LEU A 184 -3.73 -8.94 -8.69
CA LEU A 184 -3.29 -8.06 -7.63
C LEU A 184 -2.90 -8.84 -6.37
N GLU A 185 -3.64 -9.88 -6.00
CA GLU A 185 -3.28 -10.70 -4.84
C GLU A 185 -1.97 -11.48 -5.05
N SER A 186 -1.67 -11.94 -6.27
CA SER A 186 -0.36 -12.50 -6.58
C SER A 186 0.76 -11.46 -6.46
N HIS A 187 0.52 -10.27 -7.01
CA HIS A 187 1.45 -9.16 -7.05
C HIS A 187 1.79 -8.63 -5.65
N LEU A 188 0.80 -8.26 -4.84
CA LEU A 188 1.00 -7.71 -3.49
C LEU A 188 1.76 -8.68 -2.59
N ARG A 189 1.44 -9.98 -2.64
CA ARG A 189 2.18 -10.99 -1.87
C ARG A 189 3.63 -11.12 -2.33
N TRP A 190 3.89 -10.97 -3.62
CA TRP A 190 5.26 -11.06 -4.13
C TRP A 190 6.10 -9.88 -3.67
N GLU A 191 5.55 -8.68 -3.82
CA GLU A 191 6.15 -7.45 -3.36
C GLU A 191 6.46 -7.51 -1.87
N GLU A 192 5.46 -7.79 -1.03
CA GLU A 192 5.64 -7.88 0.42
C GLU A 192 6.78 -8.82 0.80
N ARG A 193 6.80 -10.04 0.24
CA ARG A 193 7.87 -11.01 0.51
C ARG A 193 9.24 -10.45 0.16
N ARG A 194 9.35 -9.77 -0.98
CA ARG A 194 10.63 -9.28 -1.51
C ARG A 194 11.11 -8.03 -0.78
N ILE A 195 10.23 -7.06 -0.58
CA ILE A 195 10.57 -5.78 0.02
C ILE A 195 10.76 -5.93 1.53
N VAL A 196 9.89 -6.66 2.24
CA VAL A 196 10.06 -6.88 3.70
C VAL A 196 11.32 -7.67 4.01
N ASP A 197 11.66 -8.68 3.21
CA ASP A 197 12.93 -9.42 3.36
C ASP A 197 14.14 -8.49 3.13
N ALA A 198 14.12 -7.67 2.07
CA ALA A 198 15.18 -6.70 1.82
C ALA A 198 15.35 -5.69 2.98
N LEU A 199 14.23 -5.15 3.49
CA LEU A 199 14.23 -4.23 4.62
C LEU A 199 14.70 -4.90 5.92
N GLY A 200 14.32 -6.16 6.15
CA GLY A 200 14.78 -6.93 7.32
C GLY A 200 16.29 -7.19 7.32
N ARG A 201 16.93 -7.23 6.15
CA ARG A 201 18.39 -7.38 6.03
C ARG A 201 19.15 -6.08 6.24
N LEU A 202 18.48 -4.93 6.20
CA LEU A 202 19.08 -3.63 6.55
C LEU A 202 19.29 -3.47 8.05
N ASP A 203 18.79 -4.40 8.87
CA ASP A 203 19.11 -4.49 10.29
C ASP A 203 20.64 -4.70 10.47
N GLY A 204 21.34 -3.60 10.75
CA GLY A 204 22.80 -3.56 10.95
C GLY A 204 23.62 -2.93 9.83
N ALA A 205 23.02 -2.53 8.70
CA ALA A 205 23.72 -1.78 7.66
C ALA A 205 23.50 -0.27 7.87
N THR A 206 24.60 0.50 7.99
CA THR A 206 24.54 1.96 8.08
C THR A 206 23.92 2.52 6.80
N LEU A 207 22.76 3.15 6.91
CA LEU A 207 22.23 4.00 5.85
C LEU A 207 23.04 5.29 5.83
N PRO A 208 23.53 5.80 4.69
CA PRO A 208 24.14 7.12 4.65
C PRO A 208 23.08 8.16 5.03
N ALA A 209 23.11 8.61 6.27
CA ALA A 209 22.26 9.68 6.76
C ALA A 209 22.71 11.01 6.16
N ALA A 210 22.15 11.36 4.99
CA ALA A 210 21.86 12.72 4.55
C ALA A 210 21.10 12.64 3.20
N GLU A 211 19.99 13.37 3.09
CA GLU A 211 19.19 13.63 1.87
C GLU A 211 17.99 12.73 1.53
N MET A 212 17.44 11.92 2.46
CA MET A 212 16.18 11.21 2.13
C MET A 212 14.92 12.08 2.19
N PHE A 213 14.92 13.21 2.91
CA PHE A 213 13.78 14.13 2.91
C PHE A 213 14.28 15.56 3.13
N GLY A 214 14.03 16.46 2.17
CA GLY A 214 14.44 17.87 2.18
C GLY A 214 13.80 18.73 3.28
N TRP A 215 13.89 18.28 4.53
CA TRP A 215 13.50 19.01 5.72
C TRP A 215 14.69 19.80 6.25
N ALA A 216 14.63 21.13 6.14
CA ALA A 216 15.45 22.05 6.91
C ALA A 216 14.53 22.81 7.89
N PRO A 217 14.75 22.75 9.20
CA PRO A 217 13.94 23.51 10.15
C PRO A 217 14.20 25.02 9.97
N LYS A 218 13.13 25.81 9.87
CA LYS A 218 13.12 27.22 10.26
C LYS A 218 12.27 27.38 11.50
#